data_AF-X1NUE3-F1
#
_entry.id   AF-X1NUE3-F1
#
_cell.length_a   1.000
_cell.length_b   1.000
_cell.length_c   1.000
_cell.angle_alpha   90.00
_cell.angle_beta   90.00
_cell.angle_gamma   90.00
#
_symmetry.space_group_name_H-M   'P 1'
#
loop_
_entity.id
_entity.type
_entity.pdbx_description
1 polymer ?
#
loop_
_entity_poly.entity_id
_entity_poly.type
_entity_poly.pdbx_seq_one_letter_code
_entity_poly.pdbx_strand_id
1 'polypeptide(L)'
;KDYGTSISLEKFPMHSHPFWNMKYLGDNIFSKIDVILYGMETIGSAERSCNVEEMRRFFEGVSHGDYKKLLFNKFTKGRVMKELDEYLSLKMTPRYGGGIGITRMERAMKLAGLI
;
A
#
# COMPACT_ATOMS: atom_id res chain seq x y z
N LYS A 1 26.64 -12.29 -1.72
CA LYS A 1 25.87 -12.40 -0.46
C LYS A 1 24.55 -13.02 -0.86
N ASP A 2 24.32 -14.27 -0.47
CA ASP A 2 23.10 -14.97 -0.83
C ASP A 2 22.02 -14.63 0.18
N TYR A 3 20.85 -14.25 -0.32
CA TYR A 3 19.69 -13.98 0.52
C TYR A 3 18.92 -15.27 0.78
N GLY A 4 18.32 -15.39 1.97
CA GLY A 4 17.53 -16.56 2.35
C GLY A 4 16.24 -16.71 1.52
N THR A 5 15.53 -17.81 1.74
CA THR A 5 14.25 -18.13 1.05
C THR A 5 13.06 -17.35 1.58
N SER A 6 13.23 -16.55 2.64
CA SER A 6 12.22 -15.65 3.20
C SER A 6 12.87 -14.30 3.47
N ILE A 7 12.38 -13.25 2.81
CA ILE A 7 12.92 -11.89 2.88
C ILE A 7 11.77 -10.93 3.16
N SER A 8 11.91 -10.06 4.16
CA SER A 8 11.06 -8.88 4.31
C SER A 8 11.74 -7.67 3.67
N LEU A 9 11.01 -6.98 2.80
CA LEU A 9 11.33 -5.65 2.33
C LEU A 9 10.44 -4.68 3.08
N GLU A 10 11.03 -3.70 3.76
CA GLU A 10 10.32 -2.74 4.59
C GLU A 10 10.71 -1.32 4.18
N LYS A 11 9.90 -0.34 4.57
CA LYS A 11 10.20 1.10 4.41
C LYS A 11 10.36 1.48 2.94
N PHE A 12 9.25 1.47 2.23
CA PHE A 12 9.24 1.72 0.79
C PHE A 12 9.38 3.20 0.45
N PRO A 13 10.16 3.56 -0.58
CA PRO A 13 10.33 4.94 -1.01
C PRO A 13 9.16 5.44 -1.87
N MET A 14 8.97 6.76 -1.94
CA MET A 14 7.90 7.42 -2.70
C MET A 14 7.86 7.03 -4.19
N HIS A 15 9.02 6.76 -4.80
CA HIS A 15 9.10 6.34 -6.20
C HIS A 15 8.52 4.94 -6.46
N SER A 16 8.23 4.16 -5.42
CA SER A 16 7.52 2.88 -5.55
C SER A 16 5.99 3.05 -5.62
N HIS A 17 5.51 4.28 -5.80
CA HIS A 17 4.09 4.63 -5.94
C HIS A 17 3.20 4.10 -4.81
N PRO A 18 3.40 4.58 -3.56
CA PRO A 18 2.54 4.21 -2.43
C PRO A 18 1.08 4.63 -2.68
N PHE A 19 0.14 3.96 -2.02
CA PHE A 19 -1.26 4.38 -2.04
C PHE A 19 -1.40 5.71 -1.31
N TRP A 20 -2.34 6.54 -1.76
CA TRP A 20 -2.58 7.89 -1.24
C TRP A 20 -2.86 7.96 0.26
N ASN A 21 -3.32 6.87 0.86
CA ASN A 21 -3.64 6.77 2.28
C ASN A 21 -2.66 5.90 3.09
N MET A 22 -1.48 5.55 2.55
CA MET A 22 -0.43 4.88 3.33
C MET A 22 0.20 5.85 4.34
N LYS A 23 0.65 5.33 5.48
CA LYS A 23 1.37 6.11 6.49
C LYS A 23 2.74 6.56 5.96
N TYR A 24 2.95 7.87 5.90
CA TYR A 24 4.25 8.47 5.66
C TYR A 24 5.11 8.45 6.93
N LEU A 25 6.37 8.02 6.79
CA LEU A 25 7.34 7.94 7.89
C LEU A 25 8.34 9.11 7.91
N GLY A 26 8.31 9.99 6.90
CA GLY A 26 9.34 11.00 6.67
C GLY A 26 10.30 10.59 5.53
N ASP A 27 11.12 11.53 5.06
CA ASP A 27 12.20 11.29 4.08
C ASP A 27 11.81 10.50 2.82
N ASN A 28 10.61 10.75 2.28
CA ASN A 28 10.05 10.00 1.15
C ASN A 28 9.87 8.49 1.42
N ILE A 29 9.75 8.06 2.68
CA ILE A 29 9.56 6.67 3.10
C ILE A 29 8.13 6.42 3.62
N PHE A 30 7.60 5.24 3.33
CA PHE A 30 6.25 4.79 3.69
C PHE A 30 6.27 3.48 4.48
N SER A 31 5.30 3.36 5.40
CA SER A 31 5.08 2.18 6.25
C SER A 31 4.42 1.06 5.45
N LYS A 32 5.22 0.39 4.64
CA LYS A 32 4.87 -0.77 3.81
C LYS A 32 5.89 -1.88 4.05
N ILE A 33 5.41 -3.12 4.00
CA ILE A 33 6.21 -4.33 4.01
C ILE A 33 5.75 -5.28 2.90
N ASP A 34 6.70 -5.84 2.16
CA ASP A 34 6.46 -6.96 1.24
C ASP A 34 7.33 -8.15 1.68
N VAL A 35 6.74 -9.32 1.83
CA VAL A 35 7.43 -10.57 2.16
C VAL A 35 7.59 -11.40 0.89
N ILE A 36 8.84 -11.68 0.54
CA ILE A 36 9.23 -12.50 -0.59
C ILE A 36 9.56 -13.89 -0.06
N LEU A 37 8.79 -14.88 -0.50
CA LEU A 37 9.02 -16.30 -0.21
C LEU A 37 9.49 -16.99 -1.48
N TYR A 38 10.64 -17.66 -1.42
CA TYR A 38 11.25 -18.41 -2.53
C TYR A 38 11.24 -17.63 -3.86
N GLY A 39 11.70 -16.37 -3.78
CA GLY A 39 11.84 -15.46 -4.93
C GLY A 39 10.54 -14.80 -5.40
N MET A 40 9.43 -14.93 -4.67
CA MET A 40 8.14 -14.36 -5.07
C MET A 40 7.47 -13.59 -3.93
N GLU A 41 7.08 -12.34 -4.18
CA GLU A 41 6.25 -11.56 -3.26
C GLU A 41 4.96 -12.33 -2.95
N THR A 42 4.75 -12.67 -1.69
CA THR A 42 3.65 -13.53 -1.24
C THR A 42 2.73 -12.83 -0.25
N ILE A 43 3.27 -11.94 0.59
CA ILE A 43 2.51 -11.15 1.55
C ILE A 43 2.86 -9.68 1.33
N GLY A 44 1.85 -8.83 1.20
CA GLY A 44 2.02 -7.39 1.20
C GLY A 44 1.21 -6.79 2.33
N SER A 45 1.77 -5.85 3.09
CA SER A 45 1.05 -5.14 4.15
C SER A 45 1.46 -3.68 4.21
N ALA A 46 0.53 -2.82 4.64
CA ALA A 46 0.79 -1.41 4.84
C ALA A 46 -0.05 -0.85 5.99
N GLU A 47 0.54 0.08 6.71
CA GLU A 47 -0.17 0.93 7.67
C GLU A 47 -0.85 2.08 6.92
N ARG A 48 -2.09 2.38 7.31
CA ARG A 48 -2.84 3.52 6.78
C ARG A 48 -2.60 4.77 7.62
N SER A 49 -2.49 5.92 6.97
CA SER A 49 -2.30 7.20 7.65
C SER A 49 -3.54 7.57 8.48
N CYS A 50 -3.31 8.27 9.58
CA CYS A 50 -4.35 8.92 10.37
C CYS A 50 -4.39 10.44 10.14
N ASN A 51 -3.46 10.99 9.35
CA ASN A 51 -3.39 12.41 9.05
C ASN A 51 -4.21 12.72 7.79
N VAL A 52 -5.33 13.40 7.98
CA VAL A 52 -6.29 13.76 6.91
C VAL A 52 -5.66 14.67 5.86
N GLU A 53 -4.89 15.67 6.27
CA GLU A 53 -4.24 16.63 5.37
C GLU A 53 -3.17 15.93 4.51
N GLU A 54 -2.41 15.03 5.12
CA GLU A 54 -1.42 14.21 4.41
C GLU A 54 -2.09 13.32 3.37
N MET A 55 -3.17 12.63 3.75
CA MET A 55 -3.93 11.79 2.83
C MET A 55 -4.51 12.60 1.66
N ARG A 56 -5.06 13.80 1.92
CA ARG A 56 -5.58 14.69 0.87
C ARG A 56 -4.46 15.14 -0.08
N ARG A 57 -3.33 15.59 0.46
CA ARG A 57 -2.15 15.98 -0.34
C ARG A 57 -1.67 14.83 -1.22
N PHE A 58 -1.59 13.62 -0.69
CA PHE A 58 -1.19 12.46 -1.47
C PHE A 58 -2.24 12.04 -2.49
N PHE A 59 -3.54 12.09 -2.18
CA PHE A 59 -4.59 11.86 -3.17
C PHE A 59 -4.43 12.78 -4.38
N GLU A 60 -4.06 14.03 -4.14
CA GLU A 60 -3.86 15.01 -5.20
C GLU A 60 -2.56 14.82 -6.01
N GLY A 61 -1.51 14.29 -5.38
CA GLY A 61 -0.14 14.29 -5.92
C GLY A 61 0.48 12.93 -6.23
N VAL A 62 -0.02 11.82 -5.68
CA VAL A 62 0.58 10.49 -5.92
C VAL A 62 0.57 10.14 -7.40
N SER A 63 1.61 9.43 -7.84
CA SER A 63 1.79 9.05 -9.25
C SER A 63 1.59 10.24 -10.20
N HIS A 64 2.16 11.39 -9.85
CA HIS A 64 2.06 12.63 -10.62
C HIS A 64 0.60 13.08 -10.90
N GLY A 65 -0.31 12.75 -9.98
CA GLY A 65 -1.74 13.04 -10.07
C GLY A 65 -2.52 12.10 -10.99
N ASP A 66 -1.91 11.05 -11.54
CA ASP A 66 -2.60 10.13 -12.44
C ASP A 66 -3.67 9.30 -11.73
N TYR A 67 -3.51 9.08 -10.41
CA TYR A 67 -4.53 8.41 -9.60
C TYR A 67 -5.84 9.21 -9.56
N LYS A 68 -5.80 10.50 -9.22
CA LYS A 68 -7.01 11.34 -9.21
C LYS A 68 -7.60 11.50 -10.62
N LYS A 69 -6.77 11.63 -11.65
CA LYS A 69 -7.22 11.74 -13.05
C LYS A 69 -7.99 10.48 -13.45
N LEU A 70 -7.47 9.30 -13.11
CA LEU A 70 -8.14 8.03 -13.37
C LEU A 70 -9.53 7.98 -12.73
N LEU A 71 -9.65 8.42 -11.46
CA LEU A 71 -10.94 8.46 -10.77
C LEU A 71 -11.89 9.48 -11.41
N PHE A 72 -11.42 10.69 -11.75
CA PHE A 72 -12.23 11.71 -12.42
C PHE A 72 -12.64 11.33 -13.85
N ASN A 73 -11.89 10.46 -14.51
CA ASN A 73 -12.26 9.92 -15.83
C ASN A 73 -13.32 8.81 -15.72
N LYS A 74 -13.31 8.04 -14.62
CA LYS A 74 -14.28 6.96 -14.38
C LYS A 74 -15.55 7.43 -13.68
N PHE A 75 -15.47 8.51 -12.91
CA PHE A 75 -16.54 9.03 -12.07
C PHE A 75 -16.55 10.56 -12.11
N THR A 76 -17.70 11.19 -11.86
CA THR A 76 -17.75 12.66 -11.82
C THR A 76 -16.84 13.20 -10.71
N LYS A 77 -16.10 14.27 -11.00
CA LYS A 77 -15.26 14.95 -10.01
C LYS A 77 -16.02 15.28 -8.72
N GLY A 78 -17.27 15.76 -8.85
CA GLY A 78 -18.13 16.06 -7.70
C GLY A 78 -18.39 14.85 -6.80
N ARG A 79 -18.64 13.67 -7.38
CA ARG A 79 -18.81 12.43 -6.62
C ARG A 79 -17.52 12.01 -5.93
N VAL A 80 -16.40 12.01 -6.66
CA VAL A 80 -15.10 11.59 -6.13
C VAL A 80 -14.67 12.47 -4.94
N MET A 81 -14.79 13.79 -5.08
CA MET A 81 -14.43 14.71 -4.01
C MET A 81 -15.37 14.57 -2.81
N LYS A 82 -16.68 14.41 -3.04
CA LYS A 82 -17.66 14.18 -1.97
C LYS A 82 -17.35 12.91 -1.17
N GLU A 83 -17.13 11.78 -1.84
CA GLU A 83 -16.81 10.50 -1.17
C GLU A 83 -15.46 10.56 -0.44
N LEU A 84 -14.48 11.27 -0.99
CA LEU A 84 -13.20 11.53 -0.32
C LEU A 84 -13.40 12.35 0.96
N ASP A 85 -14.17 13.44 0.90
CA ASP A 85 -14.45 14.30 2.04
C ASP A 85 -15.23 13.56 3.13
N GLU A 86 -16.21 12.74 2.74
CA GLU A 86 -16.95 11.86 3.65
C GLU A 86 -16.02 10.86 4.34
N TYR A 87 -15.14 10.18 3.60
CA TYR A 87 -14.15 9.28 4.17
C TYR A 87 -13.20 10.00 5.14
N LEU A 88 -12.70 11.17 4.76
CA LEU A 88 -11.76 11.95 5.56
C LEU A 88 -12.39 12.60 6.80
N SER A 89 -13.72 12.72 6.84
CA SER A 89 -14.46 13.18 8.02
C SER A 89 -14.56 12.15 9.16
N LEU A 90 -14.29 10.88 8.85
CA LEU A 90 -14.36 9.80 9.84
C LEU A 90 -13.24 9.92 10.89
N LYS A 91 -13.50 9.43 12.10
CA LYS A 91 -12.48 9.32 13.15
C LYS A 91 -11.40 8.32 12.72
N MET A 92 -10.24 8.84 12.33
CA MET A 92 -9.10 8.01 11.93
C MET A 92 -8.49 7.30 13.13
N THR A 93 -8.28 6.00 12.99
CA THR A 93 -7.61 5.15 13.97
C THR A 93 -6.48 4.38 13.27
N PRO A 94 -5.45 3.93 14.01
CA PRO A 94 -4.40 3.08 13.46
C PRO A 94 -5.00 1.85 12.80
N ARG A 95 -4.66 1.63 11.53
CA ARG A 95 -5.22 0.55 10.70
C ARG A 95 -4.11 -0.04 9.84
N TYR A 96 -4.09 -1.35 9.76
CA TYR A 96 -3.12 -2.13 9.00
C TYR A 96 -3.88 -3.04 8.05
N GLY A 97 -3.56 -2.96 6.76
CA GLY A 97 -4.16 -3.82 5.75
C GLY A 97 -3.10 -4.75 5.18
N GLY A 98 -3.44 -6.03 5.01
CA GLY A 98 -2.56 -7.03 4.43
C GLY A 98 -3.26 -7.88 3.39
N GLY A 99 -2.50 -8.34 2.39
CA GLY A 99 -2.92 -9.30 1.37
C GLY A 99 -1.97 -10.47 1.32
N ILE A 100 -2.50 -11.67 1.07
CA ILE A 100 -1.72 -12.91 0.96
C ILE A 100 -2.08 -13.58 -0.37
N GLY A 101 -1.08 -13.85 -1.20
CA GLY A 101 -1.23 -14.67 -2.39
C GLY A 101 -1.25 -16.14 -2.02
N ILE A 102 -2.43 -16.71 -1.76
CA ILE A 102 -2.58 -18.10 -1.25
C ILE A 102 -1.92 -19.14 -2.16
N THR A 103 -1.99 -18.99 -3.49
CA THR A 103 -1.30 -19.89 -4.43
C THR A 103 0.23 -19.77 -4.36
N ARG A 104 0.74 -18.57 -4.08
CA ARG A 104 2.18 -18.33 -3.88
C ARG A 104 2.64 -18.89 -2.55
N MET A 105 1.80 -18.80 -1.52
CA MET A 105 2.00 -19.44 -0.23
C MET A 105 2.06 -20.97 -0.37
N GLU A 106 1.09 -21.59 -1.06
CA GLU A 106 1.10 -23.03 -1.34
C GLU A 106 2.40 -23.46 -2.03
N ARG A 107 2.83 -22.73 -3.08
CA ARG A 107 4.12 -22.98 -3.74
C ARG A 107 5.29 -22.90 -2.76
N ALA A 108 5.32 -21.88 -1.91
CA ALA A 108 6.39 -21.72 -0.92
C ALA A 108 6.41 -22.87 0.09
N MET A 109 5.24 -23.34 0.54
CA MET A 109 5.12 -24.48 1.45
C MET A 109 5.62 -25.79 0.81
N LYS A 110 5.32 -26.02 -0.48
CA LYS A 110 5.87 -27.16 -1.25
C LYS A 110 7.39 -27.10 -1.36
N LEU A 111 7.95 -25.93 -1.66
CA LEU A 111 9.40 -25.72 -1.73
C LEU A 111 10.09 -25.85 -0.37
N ALA A 112 9.35 -25.61 0.71
CA ALA A 112 9.82 -25.83 2.09
C ALA A 112 9.65 -27.28 2.57
N GLY A 113 9.01 -28.15 1.78
CA GLY A 113 8.71 -29.53 2.19
C GLY A 113 7.69 -29.63 3.33
N LEU A 114 6.83 -28.62 3.49
CA LEU A 114 5.80 -28.58 4.53
C LEU A 114 4.50 -29.28 4.09
N ILE A 115 4.25 -29.31 2.78
CA ILE A 115 3.12 -29.99 2.11
C ILE A 115 3.57 -30.57 0.78
#